data_AF-A0A4R8I6X3-F1
#
_entry.id   AF-A0A4R8I6X3-F1
#
_cell.length_a   1.000
_cell.length_b   1.000
_cell.length_c   1.000
_cell.angle_alpha   90.00
_cell.angle_beta   90.00
_cell.angle_gamma   90.00
#
_symmetry.space_group_name_H-M   'P 1'
#
loop_
_entity.id
_entity.type
_entity.pdbx_description
1 polymer ?
#
loop_
_entity_poly.entity_id
_entity_poly.type
_entity_poly.pdbx_seq_one_letter_code
_entity_poly.pdbx_strand_id
1 'polypeptide(L)'
;MKSALGFIFSKLQNLVKACINQHQRGVFFTSGSQIHSSFKIGSDNFFDITPTSKFDIAENVTINQSNFITVKPNGKLIIGKNTYITRATISCLGEVNIGENCILGEGMKIFDHNHHYTKEPFSVSKTEFSIGKVKIGNNVWTGANVVILKDVTIGNNVILGAGCVIHKDVPDNSIIINKQDQMIKNL
;
A
#
# COMPACT_ATOMS: atom_id res chain seq x y z
N MET A 1 20.76 16.42 -33.41
CA MET A 1 21.77 15.44 -32.95
C MET A 1 21.72 15.36 -31.43
N LYS A 2 21.24 14.25 -30.84
CA LYS A 2 21.48 14.00 -29.41
C LYS A 2 22.99 13.77 -29.28
N SER A 3 23.69 14.63 -28.55
CA SER A 3 25.14 14.53 -28.40
C SER A 3 25.52 13.17 -27.80
N ALA A 4 26.68 12.62 -28.18
CA ALA A 4 27.19 11.37 -27.60
C ALA A 4 27.20 11.40 -26.06
N LEU A 5 27.38 12.59 -25.47
CA LEU A 5 27.27 12.87 -24.05
C LEU A 5 25.88 12.58 -23.47
N GLY A 6 24.81 13.00 -24.16
CA GLY A 6 23.42 12.74 -23.74
C GLY A 6 23.06 11.25 -23.83
N PHE A 7 23.62 10.53 -24.79
CA PHE A 7 23.45 9.07 -24.89
C PHE A 7 24.13 8.34 -23.73
N ILE A 8 25.37 8.69 -23.41
CA ILE A 8 26.13 8.12 -22.28
C ILE A 8 25.41 8.42 -20.96
N PHE A 9 24.93 9.64 -20.75
CA PHE A 9 24.21 10.03 -19.54
C PHE A 9 22.91 9.21 -19.36
N SER A 10 22.15 9.00 -20.44
CA SER A 10 20.93 8.17 -20.40
C SER A 10 21.22 6.70 -20.07
N LYS A 11 22.31 6.13 -20.61
CA LYS A 11 22.74 4.76 -20.28
C LYS A 11 23.14 4.65 -18.81
N LEU A 12 23.87 5.63 -18.29
CA LEU A 12 24.27 5.66 -16.89
C LEU A 12 23.05 5.75 -15.96
N GLN A 13 22.09 6.63 -16.26
CA GLN A 13 20.84 6.72 -15.50
C GLN A 13 20.06 5.39 -15.51
N ASN A 14 20.00 4.71 -16.65
CA ASN A 14 19.33 3.41 -16.75
C ASN A 14 20.07 2.33 -15.94
N LEU A 15 21.40 2.32 -15.95
CA LEU A 15 22.19 1.40 -15.14
C LEU A 15 21.99 1.63 -13.64
N VAL A 16 22.01 2.89 -13.19
CA VAL A 16 21.72 3.26 -11.79
C VAL A 16 20.32 2.80 -11.38
N LYS A 17 19.31 3.04 -12.21
CA LYS A 17 17.94 2.55 -11.96
C LYS A 17 17.88 1.02 -11.89
N ALA A 18 18.60 0.32 -12.76
CA ALA A 18 18.66 -1.13 -12.74
C ALA A 18 19.29 -1.66 -11.44
N CYS A 19 20.39 -1.07 -10.97
CA CYS A 19 21.03 -1.43 -9.70
C CYS A 19 20.13 -1.15 -8.50
N ILE A 20 19.44 0.01 -8.47
CA ILE A 20 18.46 0.35 -7.41
C ILE A 20 17.32 -0.67 -7.41
N ASN A 21 16.74 -0.96 -8.57
CA ASN A 21 15.65 -1.94 -8.70
C ASN A 21 16.09 -3.34 -8.28
N GLN A 22 17.33 -3.75 -8.62
CA GLN A 22 17.88 -5.04 -8.21
C GLN A 22 18.11 -5.09 -6.70
N HIS A 23 18.63 -4.02 -6.09
CA HIS A 23 18.81 -3.93 -4.64
C HIS A 23 17.47 -3.95 -3.90
N GLN A 24 16.49 -3.16 -4.36
CA GLN A 24 15.13 -3.15 -3.82
C GLN A 24 14.46 -4.52 -3.94
N ARG A 25 14.65 -5.22 -5.06
CA ARG A 25 14.19 -6.61 -5.20
C ARG A 25 14.82 -7.54 -4.17
N GLY A 26 16.09 -7.32 -3.82
CA GLY A 26 16.78 -7.99 -2.71
C GLY A 26 16.04 -7.89 -1.37
N VAL A 27 15.41 -6.75 -1.09
CA VAL A 27 14.68 -6.48 0.17
C VAL A 27 13.42 -7.34 0.31
N PHE A 28 12.88 -7.87 -0.78
CA PHE A 28 11.65 -8.64 -0.76
C PHE A 28 11.86 -10.14 -0.49
N PHE A 29 13.11 -10.63 -0.54
CA PHE A 29 13.40 -12.04 -0.26
C PHE A 29 13.43 -12.29 1.24
N THR A 30 12.25 -12.41 1.84
CA THR A 30 12.04 -12.77 3.24
C THR A 30 11.59 -14.22 3.40
N SER A 31 11.59 -14.72 4.64
CA SER A 31 11.20 -16.09 4.97
C SER A 31 9.76 -16.38 4.50
N GLY A 32 9.61 -17.24 3.49
CA GLY A 32 8.31 -17.74 3.04
C GLY A 32 7.51 -16.83 2.10
N SER A 33 8.11 -15.72 1.65
CA SER A 33 7.50 -14.83 0.65
C SER A 33 7.56 -15.43 -0.76
N GLN A 34 6.50 -15.20 -1.52
CA GLN A 34 6.42 -15.60 -2.94
C GLN A 34 6.24 -14.37 -3.82
N ILE A 35 7.21 -14.11 -4.70
CA ILE A 35 7.20 -12.96 -5.59
C ILE A 35 7.22 -13.47 -7.02
N HIS A 36 6.16 -13.17 -7.75
CA HIS A 36 6.07 -13.54 -9.14
C HIS A 36 7.10 -12.78 -9.99
N SER A 37 7.70 -13.45 -10.96
CA SER A 37 8.79 -12.91 -11.82
C SER A 37 8.36 -11.68 -12.64
N SER A 38 7.07 -11.55 -12.92
CA SER A 38 6.48 -10.43 -13.66
C SER A 38 6.26 -9.17 -12.81
N PHE A 39 6.55 -9.20 -11.51
CA PHE A 39 6.37 -8.05 -10.61
C PHE A 39 7.17 -6.83 -11.10
N LYS A 40 6.50 -5.69 -11.19
CA LYS A 40 7.07 -4.42 -11.64
C LYS A 40 7.14 -3.43 -10.48
N ILE A 41 8.28 -2.77 -10.38
CA ILE A 41 8.57 -1.73 -9.40
C ILE A 41 8.97 -0.46 -10.13
N GLY A 42 8.34 0.66 -9.79
CA GLY A 42 8.72 2.00 -10.28
C GLY A 42 9.68 2.71 -9.31
N SER A 43 9.84 4.02 -9.48
CA SER A 43 10.82 4.80 -8.73
C SER A 43 10.33 5.29 -7.36
N ASP A 44 11.27 5.71 -6.52
CA ASP A 44 11.01 6.49 -5.30
C ASP A 44 10.15 5.78 -4.24
N ASN A 45 10.04 4.45 -4.33
CA ASN A 45 9.40 3.65 -3.31
C ASN A 45 10.32 3.45 -2.12
N PHE A 46 9.76 3.59 -0.93
CA PHE A 46 10.37 3.21 0.34
C PHE A 46 9.77 1.89 0.82
N PHE A 47 10.64 0.91 1.07
CA PHE A 47 10.29 -0.40 1.59
C PHE A 47 11.04 -0.68 2.88
N ASP A 48 10.31 -0.96 3.95
CA ASP A 48 10.85 -1.48 5.22
C ASP A 48 10.17 -2.81 5.52
N ILE A 49 10.76 -3.87 4.96
CA ILE A 49 10.23 -5.24 4.99
C ILE A 49 11.13 -6.07 5.89
N THR A 50 10.60 -6.54 7.00
CA THR A 50 11.38 -7.30 7.99
C THR A 50 11.66 -8.71 7.46
N PRO A 51 12.86 -9.30 7.65
CA PRO A 51 13.16 -10.67 7.19
C PRO A 51 12.22 -11.77 7.69
N THR A 52 11.57 -11.57 8.84
CA THR A 52 10.60 -12.50 9.45
C THR A 52 9.15 -12.22 9.05
N SER A 53 8.93 -11.26 8.14
CA SER A 53 7.61 -10.95 7.59
C SER A 53 7.34 -11.72 6.30
N LYS A 54 6.07 -11.76 5.88
CA LYS A 54 5.65 -12.29 4.59
C LYS A 54 5.21 -11.15 3.67
N PHE A 55 5.77 -11.11 2.47
CA PHE A 55 5.39 -10.17 1.42
C PHE A 55 5.16 -10.92 0.11
N ASP A 56 3.92 -11.36 -0.10
CA ASP A 56 3.53 -12.10 -1.29
C ASP A 56 3.05 -11.16 -2.38
N ILE A 57 3.60 -11.35 -3.58
CA ILE A 57 3.28 -10.55 -4.76
C ILE A 57 2.94 -11.50 -5.91
N ALA A 58 1.69 -11.45 -6.33
CA ALA A 58 1.19 -12.28 -7.41
C ALA A 58 1.59 -11.76 -8.81
N GLU A 59 1.09 -12.46 -9.83
CA GLU A 59 1.34 -12.15 -11.23
C GLU A 59 0.89 -10.74 -11.62
N ASN A 60 1.69 -10.08 -12.46
CA ASN A 60 1.47 -8.76 -13.03
C ASN A 60 1.11 -7.64 -12.03
N VAL A 61 1.52 -7.77 -10.77
CA VAL A 61 1.45 -6.66 -9.81
C VAL A 61 2.41 -5.55 -10.22
N THR A 62 1.96 -4.31 -10.10
CA THR A 62 2.80 -3.11 -10.27
C THR A 62 2.73 -2.26 -9.01
N ILE A 63 3.86 -2.15 -8.30
CA ILE A 63 4.05 -1.11 -7.28
C ILE A 63 4.81 0.01 -7.98
N ASN A 64 4.07 1.03 -8.42
CA ASN A 64 4.59 2.07 -9.29
C ASN A 64 5.53 3.02 -8.55
N GLN A 65 5.11 4.24 -8.22
CA GLN A 65 6.04 5.24 -7.71
C GLN A 65 5.63 5.82 -6.36
N SER A 66 6.65 6.25 -5.61
CA SER A 66 6.52 7.03 -4.37
C SER A 66 5.61 6.40 -3.32
N ASN A 67 5.66 5.07 -3.19
CA ASN A 67 4.96 4.36 -2.13
C ASN A 67 5.81 4.31 -0.86
N PHE A 68 5.15 4.23 0.30
CA PHE A 68 5.78 3.95 1.59
C PHE A 68 5.16 2.66 2.16
N ILE A 69 5.88 1.55 2.06
CA ILE A 69 5.37 0.22 2.42
C ILE A 69 6.24 -0.36 3.53
N THR A 70 5.61 -0.68 4.65
CA THR A 70 6.26 -1.30 5.80
C THR A 70 5.56 -2.61 6.15
N VAL A 71 6.35 -3.66 6.36
CA VAL A 71 5.87 -4.95 6.86
C VAL A 71 6.77 -5.36 8.01
N LYS A 72 6.21 -5.27 9.22
CA LYS A 72 6.92 -5.47 10.49
C LYS A 72 7.04 -6.96 10.83
N PRO A 73 7.81 -7.36 11.88
CA PRO A 73 8.00 -8.79 12.20
C PRO A 73 6.67 -9.54 12.30
N ASN A 74 6.60 -10.73 11.68
CA ASN A 74 5.40 -11.57 11.57
C ASN A 74 4.22 -10.99 10.78
N GLY A 75 4.34 -9.75 10.28
CA GLY A 75 3.36 -9.12 9.41
C GLY A 75 3.24 -9.84 8.06
N LYS A 76 2.06 -9.77 7.44
CA LYS A 76 1.76 -10.41 6.17
C LYS A 76 1.09 -9.42 5.21
N LEU A 77 1.81 -9.02 4.17
CA LEU A 77 1.25 -8.25 3.06
C LEU A 77 1.11 -9.16 1.84
N ILE A 78 -0.12 -9.32 1.36
CA ILE A 78 -0.44 -10.18 0.22
C ILE A 78 -1.10 -9.31 -0.85
N ILE A 79 -0.57 -9.34 -2.07
CA ILE A 79 -1.07 -8.57 -3.21
C ILE A 79 -1.45 -9.50 -4.36
N GLY A 80 -2.73 -9.50 -4.71
CA GLY A 80 -3.33 -10.30 -5.79
C GLY A 80 -2.97 -9.81 -7.19
N LYS A 81 -3.31 -10.63 -8.18
CA LYS A 81 -2.88 -10.46 -9.58
C LYS A 81 -3.35 -9.15 -10.19
N ASN A 82 -2.57 -8.62 -11.14
CA ASN A 82 -2.91 -7.42 -11.92
C ASN A 82 -3.21 -6.16 -11.07
N THR A 83 -2.82 -6.15 -9.79
CA THR A 83 -3.07 -5.01 -8.90
C THR A 83 -2.02 -3.93 -9.11
N TYR A 84 -2.48 -2.69 -9.16
CA TYR A 84 -1.67 -1.49 -9.38
C TYR A 84 -1.71 -0.59 -8.15
N ILE A 85 -0.54 -0.28 -7.60
CA ILE A 85 -0.40 0.56 -6.40
C ILE A 85 0.53 1.73 -6.71
N THR A 86 0.10 2.96 -6.44
CA THR A 86 0.92 4.16 -6.65
C THR A 86 0.68 5.21 -5.58
N ARG A 87 1.75 5.87 -5.14
CA ARG A 87 1.72 7.00 -4.21
C ARG A 87 0.90 6.70 -2.94
N ALA A 88 1.02 5.47 -2.44
CA ALA A 88 0.27 4.95 -1.31
C ALA A 88 1.14 4.74 -0.06
N THR A 89 0.51 4.69 1.11
CA THR A 89 1.12 4.24 2.36
C THR A 89 0.46 2.94 2.83
N ILE A 90 1.27 1.91 3.10
CA ILE A 90 0.78 0.65 3.68
C ILE A 90 1.64 0.34 4.90
N SER A 91 1.01 0.31 6.07
CA SER A 91 1.66 -0.09 7.31
C SER A 91 1.04 -1.39 7.83
N CYS A 92 1.78 -2.48 7.69
CA CYS A 92 1.36 -3.82 8.03
C CYS A 92 2.15 -4.35 9.23
N LEU A 93 1.48 -4.50 10.36
CA LEU A 93 1.99 -5.16 11.56
C LEU A 93 1.34 -6.55 11.77
N GLY A 94 0.13 -6.74 11.26
CA GLY A 94 -0.65 -7.98 11.29
C GLY A 94 -0.80 -8.55 9.89
N GLU A 95 -1.97 -8.39 9.29
CA GLU A 95 -2.23 -8.89 7.93
C GLU A 95 -2.97 -7.86 7.07
N VAL A 96 -2.43 -7.58 5.89
CA VAL A 96 -3.08 -6.80 4.84
C VAL A 96 -3.16 -7.68 3.59
N ASN A 97 -4.39 -8.01 3.20
CA ASN A 97 -4.67 -8.81 2.01
C ASN A 97 -5.39 -7.96 0.97
N ILE A 98 -4.76 -7.78 -0.19
CA ILE A 98 -5.29 -7.03 -1.33
C ILE A 98 -5.59 -8.00 -2.45
N GLY A 99 -6.83 -8.03 -2.92
CA GLY A 99 -7.29 -8.88 -4.01
C GLY A 99 -6.69 -8.53 -5.38
N GLU A 100 -7.30 -9.11 -6.41
CA GLU A 100 -6.88 -9.00 -7.81
C GLU A 100 -7.52 -7.80 -8.51
N ASN A 101 -6.85 -7.29 -9.54
CA ASN A 101 -7.27 -6.18 -10.40
C ASN A 101 -7.64 -4.91 -9.62
N CYS A 102 -6.97 -4.66 -8.49
CA CYS A 102 -7.21 -3.47 -7.69
C CYS A 102 -6.38 -2.28 -8.21
N ILE A 103 -6.91 -1.07 -8.05
CA ILE A 103 -6.18 0.18 -8.30
C ILE A 103 -6.16 0.98 -7.01
N LEU A 104 -4.98 1.03 -6.38
CA LEU A 104 -4.74 1.76 -5.14
C LEU A 104 -3.95 3.04 -5.44
N GLY A 105 -4.64 4.18 -5.44
CA GLY A 105 -4.14 5.44 -5.99
C GLY A 105 -3.63 6.47 -4.98
N GLU A 106 -3.46 7.68 -5.49
CA GLU A 106 -2.87 8.86 -4.83
C GLU A 106 -3.21 9.01 -3.34
N GLY A 107 -2.17 9.03 -2.50
CA GLY A 107 -2.27 9.43 -1.09
C GLY A 107 -3.08 8.48 -0.20
N MET A 108 -3.51 7.33 -0.73
CA MET A 108 -4.26 6.35 0.07
C MET A 108 -3.40 5.77 1.19
N LYS A 109 -4.03 5.39 2.30
CA LYS A 109 -3.35 4.79 3.46
C LYS A 109 -4.08 3.54 3.97
N ILE A 110 -3.33 2.47 4.30
CA ILE A 110 -3.86 1.27 4.98
C ILE A 110 -3.11 1.08 6.29
N PHE A 111 -3.86 0.89 7.37
CA PHE A 111 -3.34 0.56 8.70
C PHE A 111 -4.12 -0.63 9.28
N ASP A 112 -3.43 -1.72 9.60
CA ASP A 112 -4.01 -2.92 10.22
C ASP A 112 -3.85 -2.97 11.74
N HIS A 113 -3.45 -1.86 12.37
CA HIS A 113 -3.13 -1.80 13.78
C HIS A 113 -3.47 -0.42 14.38
N ASN A 114 -3.55 -0.38 15.71
CA ASN A 114 -3.62 0.85 16.52
C ASN A 114 -2.60 0.77 17.65
N HIS A 115 -2.21 1.89 18.24
CA HIS A 115 -1.45 1.88 19.48
C HIS A 115 -2.30 1.34 20.65
N HIS A 116 -1.69 0.55 21.53
CA HIS A 116 -2.31 0.24 22.82
C HIS A 116 -2.39 1.49 23.68
N TYR A 117 -3.44 1.59 24.49
CA TYR A 117 -3.61 2.67 25.44
C TYR A 117 -4.30 2.18 26.72
N THR A 118 -3.95 2.80 27.85
CA THR A 118 -4.63 2.65 29.13
C THR A 118 -5.52 3.87 29.39
N LYS A 119 -6.57 3.70 30.19
CA LYS A 119 -7.45 4.82 30.57
C LYS A 119 -7.00 5.50 31.86
N GLU A 120 -6.55 4.74 32.86
CA GLU A 120 -6.16 5.26 34.17
C GLU A 120 -4.88 4.58 34.70
N PRO A 121 -3.75 5.31 34.79
CA PRO A 121 -3.54 6.62 34.18
C PRO A 121 -3.65 6.53 32.65
N PHE A 122 -4.07 7.61 32.00
CA PHE A 122 -4.07 7.68 30.54
C PHE A 122 -2.63 7.60 30.03
N SER A 123 -2.39 6.65 29.13
CA SER A 123 -1.10 6.51 28.45
C SER A 123 -1.32 5.84 27.11
N VAL A 124 -0.57 6.26 26.09
CA VAL A 124 -0.53 5.62 24.78
C VAL A 124 0.87 5.01 24.62
N SER A 125 0.92 3.70 24.36
CA SER A 125 2.19 3.00 24.20
C SER A 125 2.89 3.43 22.92
N LYS A 126 4.20 3.66 23.01
CA LYS A 126 5.05 3.98 21.84
C LYS A 126 5.47 2.74 21.05
N THR A 127 5.32 1.55 21.64
CA THR A 127 5.89 0.30 21.12
C THR A 127 4.91 -0.87 21.10
N GLU A 128 3.78 -0.78 21.81
CA GLU A 128 2.76 -1.82 21.84
C GLU A 128 1.56 -1.44 20.99
N PHE A 129 1.05 -2.42 20.25
CA PHE A 129 -0.01 -2.23 19.27
C PHE A 129 -1.12 -3.26 19.46
N SER A 130 -2.36 -2.83 19.25
CA SER A 130 -3.47 -3.71 18.93
C SER A 130 -3.38 -4.05 17.46
N ILE A 131 -2.96 -5.27 17.15
CA ILE A 131 -2.74 -5.76 15.79
C ILE A 131 -4.00 -6.48 15.29
N GLY A 132 -4.37 -6.21 14.05
CA GLY A 132 -5.56 -6.75 13.40
C GLY A 132 -5.29 -7.12 11.94
N LYS A 133 -6.35 -7.07 11.13
CA LYS A 133 -6.27 -7.39 9.70
C LYS A 133 -7.04 -6.42 8.83
N VAL A 134 -6.58 -6.21 7.61
CA VAL A 134 -7.35 -5.51 6.55
C VAL A 134 -7.48 -6.44 5.37
N LYS A 135 -8.71 -6.61 4.87
CA LYS A 135 -8.97 -7.41 3.67
C LYS A 135 -9.63 -6.53 2.62
N ILE A 136 -9.09 -6.54 1.40
CA ILE A 136 -9.64 -5.88 0.23
C ILE A 136 -9.94 -6.95 -0.80
N GLY A 137 -11.19 -7.01 -1.27
CA GLY A 137 -11.65 -7.92 -2.31
C GLY A 137 -11.04 -7.62 -3.68
N ASN A 138 -11.61 -8.25 -4.70
CA ASN A 138 -11.18 -8.09 -6.09
C ASN A 138 -11.85 -6.88 -6.75
N ASN A 139 -11.20 -6.33 -7.77
CA ASN A 139 -11.71 -5.23 -8.59
C ASN A 139 -12.07 -3.99 -7.75
N VAL A 140 -11.21 -3.63 -6.80
CA VAL A 140 -11.41 -2.46 -5.93
C VAL A 140 -10.63 -1.26 -6.45
N TRP A 141 -11.28 -0.10 -6.54
CA TRP A 141 -10.65 1.16 -6.87
C TRP A 141 -10.71 2.14 -5.70
N THR A 142 -9.58 2.76 -5.37
CA THR A 142 -9.52 3.85 -4.39
C THR A 142 -9.35 5.20 -5.07
N GLY A 143 -10.25 6.13 -4.71
CA GLY A 143 -10.06 7.55 -4.96
C GLY A 143 -8.90 8.12 -4.13
N ALA A 144 -8.51 9.34 -4.46
CA ALA A 144 -7.39 10.00 -3.80
C ALA A 144 -7.63 10.15 -2.29
N ASN A 145 -6.57 9.99 -1.49
CA ASN A 145 -6.55 10.23 -0.04
C ASN A 145 -7.54 9.38 0.79
N VAL A 146 -7.89 8.18 0.32
CA VAL A 146 -8.68 7.22 1.12
C VAL A 146 -7.83 6.64 2.25
N VAL A 147 -8.39 6.48 3.45
CA VAL A 147 -7.74 5.81 4.59
C VAL A 147 -8.55 4.57 4.96
N ILE A 148 -7.93 3.39 5.00
CA ILE A 148 -8.54 2.12 5.42
C ILE A 148 -7.96 1.74 6.78
N LEU A 149 -8.83 1.54 7.76
CA LEU A 149 -8.46 1.28 9.16
C LEU A 149 -8.50 -0.21 9.52
N LYS A 150 -7.93 -0.51 10.69
CA LYS A 150 -7.81 -1.83 11.28
C LYS A 150 -9.16 -2.56 11.32
N ASP A 151 -9.12 -3.86 11.02
CA ASP A 151 -10.23 -4.82 11.05
C ASP A 151 -11.33 -4.59 10.00
N VAL A 152 -11.05 -3.79 8.97
CA VAL A 152 -11.98 -3.58 7.85
C VAL A 152 -11.84 -4.66 6.79
N THR A 153 -12.99 -5.15 6.34
CA THR A 153 -13.16 -5.97 5.13
C THR A 153 -13.89 -5.16 4.04
N ILE A 154 -13.26 -5.03 2.89
CA ILE A 154 -13.84 -4.46 1.68
C ILE A 154 -14.17 -5.61 0.73
N GLY A 155 -15.42 -5.63 0.27
CA GLY A 155 -15.93 -6.60 -0.69
C GLY A 155 -15.33 -6.47 -2.09
N ASN A 156 -15.89 -7.25 -3.01
CA ASN A 156 -15.52 -7.22 -4.42
C ASN A 156 -16.26 -6.12 -5.19
N ASN A 157 -15.67 -5.63 -6.27
CA ASN A 157 -16.28 -4.62 -7.16
C ASN A 157 -16.67 -3.35 -6.41
N VAL A 158 -15.74 -2.82 -5.60
CA VAL A 158 -15.97 -1.65 -4.74
C VAL A 158 -15.23 -0.42 -5.26
N ILE A 159 -15.91 0.73 -5.23
CA ILE A 159 -15.27 2.04 -5.43
C ILE A 159 -15.28 2.80 -4.10
N LEU A 160 -14.11 3.22 -3.66
CA LEU A 160 -13.95 4.07 -2.48
C LEU A 160 -13.74 5.51 -2.93
N GLY A 161 -14.72 6.38 -2.69
CA GLY A 161 -14.66 7.78 -3.08
C GLY A 161 -13.52 8.54 -2.40
N ALA A 162 -13.04 9.60 -3.04
CA ALA A 162 -11.89 10.37 -2.55
C ALA A 162 -12.11 10.92 -1.13
N GLY A 163 -11.04 10.89 -0.33
CA GLY A 163 -11.02 11.39 1.05
C GLY A 163 -11.86 10.60 2.06
N CYS A 164 -12.36 9.41 1.71
CA CYS A 164 -13.10 8.58 2.65
C CYS A 164 -12.17 7.97 3.71
N VAL A 165 -12.65 7.90 4.95
CA VAL A 165 -12.07 7.07 6.02
C VAL A 165 -12.95 5.84 6.19
N ILE A 166 -12.42 4.67 5.81
CA ILE A 166 -13.11 3.40 5.87
C ILE A 166 -12.80 2.76 7.22
N HIS A 167 -13.81 2.74 8.08
CA HIS A 167 -13.71 2.25 9.46
C HIS A 167 -14.76 1.16 9.78
N LYS A 168 -15.48 0.71 8.75
CA LYS A 168 -16.46 -0.38 8.78
C LYS A 168 -16.36 -1.15 7.48
N ASP A 169 -16.80 -2.41 7.52
CA ASP A 169 -16.84 -3.26 6.35
C ASP A 169 -17.69 -2.64 5.23
N VAL A 170 -17.25 -2.89 3.99
CA VAL A 170 -17.92 -2.43 2.77
C VAL A 170 -18.38 -3.67 2.01
N PRO A 171 -19.68 -3.83 1.73
CA PRO A 171 -20.17 -4.99 1.01
C PRO A 171 -19.75 -4.96 -0.46
N ASP A 172 -19.88 -6.11 -1.13
CA ASP A 172 -19.65 -6.24 -2.57
C ASP A 172 -20.52 -5.26 -3.38
N ASN A 173 -20.07 -4.94 -4.59
CA ASN A 173 -20.82 -4.14 -5.59
C ASN A 173 -21.27 -2.77 -5.07
N SER A 174 -20.40 -2.10 -4.33
CA SER A 174 -20.72 -0.87 -3.60
C SER A 174 -19.85 0.31 -4.01
N ILE A 175 -20.41 1.51 -3.91
CA ILE A 175 -19.67 2.76 -4.01
C ILE A 175 -19.79 3.48 -2.68
N ILE A 176 -18.66 3.73 -2.01
CA ILE A 176 -18.62 4.63 -0.87
C ILE A 176 -18.38 6.06 -1.37
N ILE A 177 -19.22 6.98 -0.92
CA ILE A 177 -19.17 8.38 -1.31
C ILE A 177 -18.86 9.21 -0.06
N ASN A 178 -17.90 10.12 -0.18
CA ASN A 178 -17.63 11.12 0.84
C ASN A 178 -18.65 12.25 0.72
N LYS A 179 -19.71 12.23 1.53
CA LYS A 179 -20.70 13.31 1.55
C LYS A 179 -20.20 14.44 2.46
N GLN A 180 -19.81 15.56 1.87
CA GLN A 180 -19.47 16.79 2.58
C GLN A 180 -20.65 17.76 2.55
N ASP A 181 -20.96 18.38 3.69
CA ASP A 181 -21.95 19.46 3.79
C ASP A 181 -21.19 20.78 4.02
N GLN A 182 -20.67 21.34 2.93
CA GLN A 182 -19.85 22.55 3.00
C GLN A 182 -20.74 23.79 3.15
N MET A 183 -20.57 24.52 4.26
CA MET A 183 -21.17 25.84 4.41
C MET A 183 -20.30 26.90 3.74
N ILE A 184 -20.82 27.53 2.69
CA ILE A 184 -20.15 28.60 1.96
C ILE A 184 -20.67 29.95 2.50
N LYS A 185 -19.76 30.82 2.93
CA LYS A 185 -20.09 32.20 3.32
C LYS A 185 -19.25 33.17 2.48
N ASN A 186 -19.89 34.25 2.02
CA ASN A 186 -19.18 35.36 1.40
C ASN A 186 -18.47 36.20 2.48
N LEU A 187 -17.29 36.72 2.14
CA LEU A 187 -16.51 37.62 3.00
C LEU A 187 -17.32 38.87 3.39
#